data_AF-A0A9P6MY12-F1
#
_entry.id   AF-A0A9P6MY12-F1
#
_cell.length_a   1.000
_cell.length_b   1.000
_cell.length_c   1.000
_cell.angle_alpha   90.00
_cell.angle_beta   90.00
_cell.angle_gamma   90.00
#
_symmetry.space_group_name_H-M   'P 1'
#
loop_
_entity.id
_entity.type
_entity.pdbx_description
1 polymer ?
#
loop_
_entity_poly.entity_id
_entity_poly.type
_entity_poly.pdbx_seq_one_letter_code
_entity_poly.pdbx_strand_id
1 'polypeptide(L)'
;MSVYLAAAVVMSRREELFEVECDNAMVHSFLTKFPKNADLELIISHAHKLYVTYPPEALQNRAQSWLDGNSCVNTFNKSNTRLYDDNDEKVYSTPFDFGPIDNLLGKPRVKRTAESSALSKYPPNAIRLYRRNMVTMVAFSAASVGTAALLLLNSALFREWLSSTGHR
;
A
#
# COMPACT_ATOMS: atom_id res chain seq x y z
N MET A 1 -11.95 -6.52 -10.05
CA MET A 1 -11.90 -6.49 -11.54
C MET A 1 -10.70 -5.76 -12.12
N SER A 2 -10.34 -4.55 -11.69
CA SER A 2 -9.24 -3.76 -12.30
C SER A 2 -7.88 -4.48 -12.38
N VAL A 3 -7.49 -5.21 -11.33
CA VAL A 3 -6.23 -5.99 -11.33
C VAL A 3 -6.25 -7.11 -12.38
N TYR A 4 -7.37 -7.80 -12.57
CA TYR A 4 -7.51 -8.83 -13.59
C TYR A 4 -7.50 -8.25 -15.00
N LEU A 5 -8.07 -7.06 -15.17
CA LEU A 5 -8.00 -6.34 -16.44
C LEU A 5 -6.55 -5.96 -16.78
N ALA A 6 -5.80 -5.43 -15.81
CA ALA A 6 -4.38 -5.14 -15.99
C ALA A 6 -3.59 -6.42 -16.33
N ALA A 7 -3.83 -7.52 -15.62
CA ALA A 7 -3.22 -8.80 -15.93
C ALA A 7 -3.56 -9.28 -17.34
N ALA A 8 -4.82 -9.17 -17.78
CA ALA A 8 -5.24 -9.53 -19.13
C ALA A 8 -4.54 -8.69 -20.22
N VAL A 9 -4.36 -7.38 -19.98
CA VAL A 9 -3.61 -6.48 -20.87
C VAL A 9 -2.14 -6.88 -20.96
N VAL A 10 -1.51 -7.27 -19.85
CA VAL A 10 -0.12 -7.73 -19.86
C VAL A 10 -0.01 -9.08 -20.60
N MET A 11 -0.95 -9.99 -20.36
CA MET A 11 -0.96 -11.31 -20.99
C MET A 11 -1.19 -11.26 -22.51
N SER A 12 -1.96 -10.29 -23.01
CA SER A 12 -2.21 -10.15 -24.45
C SER A 12 -0.96 -9.76 -25.25
N ARG A 13 0.03 -9.14 -24.60
CA ARG A 13 1.31 -8.75 -25.20
C ARG A 13 2.51 -9.51 -24.63
N ARG A 14 2.27 -10.70 -24.08
CA ARG A 14 3.33 -11.49 -23.44
C ARG A 14 4.48 -11.80 -24.40
N GLU A 15 4.18 -12.02 -25.68
CA GLU A 15 5.17 -12.39 -26.70
C GLU A 15 6.14 -11.23 -26.94
N GLU A 16 5.61 -10.05 -27.25
CA GLU A 16 6.40 -8.81 -27.34
C GLU A 16 7.16 -8.53 -26.04
N LEU A 17 6.54 -8.76 -24.88
CA LEU A 17 7.18 -8.54 -23.58
C LEU A 17 8.38 -9.47 -23.34
N PHE A 18 8.34 -10.71 -23.84
CA PHE A 18 9.46 -11.65 -23.74
C PHE A 18 10.61 -11.34 -24.69
N GLU A 19 10.40 -10.53 -25.73
CA GLU A 19 11.44 -10.04 -26.63
C GLU A 19 12.18 -8.82 -26.08
N VAL A 20 11.59 -8.09 -25.12
CA VAL A 20 12.24 -6.96 -24.45
C VAL A 20 13.41 -7.46 -23.61
N GLU A 21 14.50 -6.70 -23.61
CA GLU A 21 15.64 -6.95 -22.72
C GLU A 21 15.19 -7.06 -21.26
N CYS A 22 15.81 -7.98 -20.51
CA CYS A 22 15.50 -8.22 -19.10
C CYS A 22 16.06 -7.11 -18.18
N ASP A 23 15.83 -5.85 -18.55
CA ASP A 23 16.10 -4.66 -17.76
C ASP A 23 14.79 -4.04 -17.26
N ASN A 24 14.74 -3.71 -15.98
CA ASN A 24 13.56 -3.15 -15.32
C ASN A 24 13.09 -1.84 -15.98
N ALA A 25 14.01 -0.98 -16.43
CA ALA A 25 13.65 0.28 -17.07
C ALA A 25 12.96 0.06 -18.42
N MET A 26 13.47 -0.87 -19.23
CA MET A 26 12.89 -1.25 -20.52
C MET A 26 11.50 -1.87 -20.35
N VAL A 27 11.36 -2.84 -19.44
CA VAL A 27 10.07 -3.48 -19.13
C VAL A 27 9.05 -2.46 -18.65
N HIS A 28 9.44 -1.55 -17.74
CA HIS A 28 8.55 -0.50 -17.24
C HIS A 28 8.09 0.44 -18.36
N SER A 29 9.01 0.88 -19.23
CA SER A 29 8.71 1.74 -20.38
C SER A 29 7.71 1.08 -21.34
N PHE A 30 7.86 -0.22 -21.58
CA PHE A 30 6.94 -1.00 -22.42
C PHE A 30 5.55 -1.15 -21.79
N LEU A 31 5.46 -1.50 -20.50
CA LEU A 31 4.20 -1.73 -19.80
C LEU A 31 3.38 -0.44 -19.59
N THR A 32 4.05 0.71 -19.49
CA THR A 32 3.39 2.02 -19.31
C THR A 32 2.63 2.46 -20.58
N LYS A 33 3.01 1.94 -21.75
CA LYS A 33 2.36 2.27 -23.02
C LYS A 33 1.19 1.33 -23.27
N PHE A 34 -0.03 1.86 -23.34
CA PHE A 34 -1.21 1.07 -23.71
C PHE A 34 -1.21 0.76 -25.22
N PRO A 35 -1.54 -0.48 -25.64
CA PRO A 35 -1.60 -0.84 -27.05
C PRO A 35 -2.67 -0.07 -27.83
N LYS A 36 -2.31 0.49 -28.99
CA LYS A 36 -3.23 1.29 -29.82
C LYS A 36 -4.36 0.47 -30.47
N ASN A 37 -4.10 -0.81 -30.79
CA ASN A 37 -5.02 -1.71 -31.50
C ASN A 37 -5.55 -2.82 -30.57
N ALA A 38 -5.77 -2.52 -29.30
CA ALA A 38 -6.19 -3.51 -28.32
C ALA A 38 -7.66 -3.90 -28.55
N ASP A 39 -7.93 -5.20 -28.72
CA ASP A 39 -9.30 -5.72 -28.71
C ASP A 39 -9.83 -5.74 -27.26
N LEU A 40 -10.61 -4.70 -26.92
CA LEU A 40 -11.14 -4.50 -25.58
C LEU A 40 -12.11 -5.61 -25.16
N GLU A 41 -12.94 -6.10 -26.07
CA GLU A 41 -13.91 -7.17 -25.78
C GLU A 41 -13.17 -8.46 -25.44
N LEU A 42 -12.12 -8.78 -26.22
CA LEU A 42 -11.28 -9.93 -25.92
C LEU A 42 -10.59 -9.78 -24.57
N ILE A 43 -10.00 -8.61 -24.26
CA ILE A 43 -9.35 -8.34 -22.98
C ILE A 43 -10.33 -8.46 -21.80
N ILE A 44 -11.53 -7.90 -21.93
CA ILE A 44 -12.58 -7.96 -20.89
C ILE A 44 -13.01 -9.42 -20.68
N SER A 45 -13.24 -10.17 -21.76
CA SER A 45 -13.61 -11.58 -21.67
C SER A 45 -12.52 -12.41 -20.97
N HIS A 46 -11.25 -12.10 -21.24
CA HIS A 46 -10.11 -12.80 -20.64
C HIS A 46 -9.94 -12.44 -19.15
N ALA A 47 -10.12 -11.16 -18.81
CA ALA A 47 -10.12 -10.69 -17.43
C ALA A 47 -11.26 -11.34 -16.62
N HIS A 48 -12.44 -11.49 -17.22
CA HIS A 48 -13.56 -12.18 -16.59
C HIS A 48 -13.25 -13.66 -16.36
N LYS A 49 -12.69 -14.36 -17.36
CA LYS A 49 -12.22 -15.75 -17.21
C LYS A 49 -11.20 -15.89 -16.07
N LEU A 50 -10.24 -14.96 -15.97
CA LEU A 50 -9.26 -14.95 -14.88
C LEU A 50 -9.92 -14.75 -13.52
N TYR A 51 -10.89 -13.85 -13.42
CA TYR A 51 -11.62 -13.60 -12.18
C TYR A 51 -12.42 -14.83 -11.71
N VAL A 52 -13.13 -15.50 -12.63
CA VAL A 52 -13.89 -16.72 -12.31
C VAL A 52 -12.96 -17.87 -11.92
N THR A 53 -11.83 -18.01 -12.61
CA THR A 53 -10.85 -19.08 -12.34
C THR A 53 -10.09 -18.85 -11.03
N TYR A 54 -9.79 -17.59 -10.71
CA TYR A 54 -9.03 -17.18 -9.55
C TYR A 54 -9.77 -16.09 -8.78
N PRO A 55 -10.81 -16.43 -8.00
CA PRO A 55 -11.53 -15.42 -7.23
C PRO A 55 -10.62 -14.79 -6.15
N PRO A 56 -10.84 -13.52 -5.79
CA PRO A 56 -9.99 -12.79 -4.85
C PRO A 56 -9.87 -13.47 -3.48
N GLU A 57 -10.96 -14.09 -3.01
CA GLU A 57 -11.00 -14.84 -1.75
C GLU A 57 -10.05 -16.06 -1.79
N ALA A 58 -10.05 -16.80 -2.90
CA ALA A 58 -9.16 -17.94 -3.10
C ALA A 58 -7.69 -17.50 -3.24
N LEU A 59 -7.43 -16.39 -3.94
CA LEU A 59 -6.08 -15.83 -4.05
C LEU A 59 -5.53 -15.38 -2.70
N GLN A 60 -6.36 -14.73 -1.87
CA GLN A 60 -5.96 -14.31 -0.53
C GLN A 60 -5.59 -15.50 0.35
N ASN A 61 -6.39 -16.57 0.31
CA ASN A 61 -6.10 -17.81 1.03
C ASN A 61 -4.77 -18.44 0.59
N ARG A 62 -4.46 -18.40 -0.71
CA ARG A 62 -3.19 -18.91 -1.25
C ARG A 62 -1.98 -18.02 -0.92
N ALA A 63 -2.18 -16.71 -0.86
CA ALA A 63 -1.10 -15.74 -0.59
C ALA A 63 -0.59 -15.80 0.86
N GLN A 64 -1.32 -16.45 1.77
CA GLN A 64 -0.99 -16.55 3.21
C GLN A 64 -0.73 -15.19 3.88
N SER A 65 -1.24 -14.10 3.30
CA SER A 65 -1.06 -12.74 3.81
C SER A 65 -2.28 -12.31 4.60
N TRP A 66 -2.05 -11.88 5.84
CA TRP A 66 -3.09 -11.30 6.67
C TRP A 66 -3.36 -9.87 6.21
N LEU A 67 -4.49 -9.68 5.52
CA LEU A 67 -4.95 -8.36 5.11
C LEU A 67 -5.86 -7.74 6.17
N ASP A 68 -5.78 -6.42 6.30
CA ASP A 68 -6.64 -5.67 7.21
C ASP A 68 -8.13 -5.90 6.91
N GLY A 69 -8.99 -5.87 7.92
CA GLY A 69 -10.45 -5.99 7.72
C GLY A 69 -11.07 -4.91 6.82
N ASN A 70 -10.35 -3.79 6.63
CA ASN A 70 -10.72 -2.71 5.71
C ASN A 70 -9.99 -2.78 4.35
N SER A 71 -9.20 -3.82 4.11
CA SER A 71 -8.55 -4.05 2.82
C SER A 71 -9.59 -4.20 1.72
N CYS A 72 -9.28 -3.68 0.52
CA CYS A 72 -10.12 -3.76 -0.66
C CYS A 72 -10.55 -5.19 -0.99
N VAL A 73 -9.72 -6.19 -0.69
CA VAL A 73 -10.03 -7.60 -0.93
C VAL A 73 -11.13 -8.10 0.02
N ASN A 74 -11.02 -7.79 1.31
CA ASN A 74 -11.99 -8.18 2.35
C ASN A 74 -13.29 -7.38 2.27
N THR A 75 -13.27 -6.17 1.70
CA THR A 75 -14.47 -5.34 1.52
C THR A 75 -15.18 -5.59 0.20
N PHE A 76 -14.52 -6.23 -0.78
CA PHE A 76 -15.03 -6.40 -2.14
C PHE A 76 -16.41 -7.05 -2.20
N ASN A 77 -16.65 -8.11 -1.42
CA ASN A 77 -17.90 -8.87 -1.45
C ASN A 77 -18.87 -8.52 -0.30
N LYS A 78 -18.68 -7.38 0.37
CA LYS A 78 -19.62 -6.98 1.44
C LYS A 78 -20.97 -6.61 0.83
N SER A 79 -22.03 -7.24 1.32
CA SER A 79 -23.41 -7.07 0.83
C SER A 79 -23.86 -5.60 0.81
N ASN A 80 -23.42 -4.80 1.78
CA ASN A 80 -23.88 -3.43 1.97
C ASN A 80 -23.13 -2.38 1.12
N THR A 81 -22.18 -2.81 0.27
CA THR A 81 -21.42 -1.93 -0.63
C THR A 81 -21.83 -2.05 -2.10
N ARG A 82 -22.75 -2.97 -2.43
CA ARG A 82 -23.30 -3.07 -3.78
C ARG A 82 -24.35 -1.97 -3.98
N LEU A 83 -24.20 -1.19 -5.05
CA LEU A 83 -25.13 -0.10 -5.38
C LEU A 83 -26.37 -0.61 -6.11
N TYR A 84 -26.23 -1.72 -6.83
CA TYR A 84 -27.28 -2.39 -7.58
C TYR A 84 -27.23 -3.88 -7.26
N ASP A 85 -28.39 -4.55 -7.29
CA ASP A 85 -28.45 -6.01 -7.24
C ASP A 85 -28.11 -6.55 -8.63
N ASP A 86 -27.25 -7.56 -8.71
CA ASP A 86 -26.85 -8.19 -9.97
C ASP A 86 -28.07 -8.86 -10.67
N ASN A 87 -29.14 -9.14 -9.92
CA ASN A 87 -30.39 -9.72 -10.42
C ASN A 87 -31.43 -8.67 -10.83
N ASP A 88 -31.16 -7.38 -10.63
CA ASP A 88 -32.11 -6.32 -10.98
C ASP A 88 -32.05 -6.07 -12.49
N GLU A 89 -33.11 -6.45 -13.21
CA GLU A 89 -33.24 -6.26 -14.67
C GLU A 89 -33.08 -4.77 -15.07
N LYS A 90 -33.32 -3.87 -14.11
CA LYS A 90 -33.19 -2.41 -14.26
C LYS A 90 -31.76 -1.90 -14.44
N VAL A 91 -30.74 -2.71 -14.16
CA VAL A 91 -29.32 -2.32 -14.32
C VAL A 91 -28.98 -1.97 -15.78
N TYR A 92 -29.70 -2.56 -16.75
CA TYR A 92 -29.48 -2.36 -18.19
C TYR A 92 -30.54 -1.51 -18.88
N SER A 93 -31.57 -1.05 -18.17
CA SER A 93 -32.63 -0.23 -18.77
C SER A 93 -32.18 1.22 -18.97
N THR A 94 -32.45 1.78 -20.15
CA THR A 94 -32.35 3.23 -20.40
C THR A 94 -33.69 3.91 -20.10
N PRO A 95 -33.71 5.00 -19.31
CA PRO A 95 -32.58 5.72 -18.71
C PRO A 95 -31.99 5.05 -17.46
N PHE A 96 -30.69 5.17 -17.28
CA PHE A 96 -29.96 4.64 -16.11
C PHE A 96 -30.41 5.34 -14.83
N ASP A 97 -30.80 4.58 -13.80
CA ASP A 97 -31.27 5.11 -12.52
C ASP A 97 -30.10 5.51 -11.62
N PHE A 98 -29.96 6.81 -11.33
CA PHE A 98 -28.92 7.34 -10.45
C PHE A 98 -29.35 7.45 -8.97
N GLY A 99 -30.61 7.15 -8.64
CA GLY A 99 -31.15 7.31 -7.28
C GLY A 99 -30.32 6.63 -6.17
N PRO A 100 -29.82 5.39 -6.36
CA PRO A 100 -28.95 4.74 -5.38
C PRO A 100 -27.62 5.49 -5.13
N ILE A 101 -27.06 6.12 -6.18
CA ILE A 101 -25.83 6.89 -6.11
C ILE A 101 -26.07 8.19 -5.33
N ASP A 102 -27.16 8.89 -5.60
CA ASP A 102 -27.52 10.12 -4.89
C ASP A 102 -27.73 9.85 -3.40
N ASN A 103 -28.41 8.75 -3.07
CA ASN A 103 -28.57 8.28 -1.70
C ASN A 103 -27.25 7.95 -1.01
N LEU A 104 -26.24 7.47 -1.76
CA LEU A 104 -24.90 7.22 -1.22
C LEU A 104 -24.15 8.53 -0.98
N LEU A 105 -24.17 9.45 -1.94
CA LEU A 105 -23.47 10.74 -1.88
C LEU A 105 -24.07 11.66 -0.80
N GLY A 106 -25.36 11.54 -0.52
CA GLY A 106 -26.03 12.27 0.55
C GLY A 106 -25.71 11.78 1.97
N LYS A 107 -25.13 10.57 2.13
CA LYS A 107 -24.77 10.06 3.46
C LYS A 107 -23.58 10.84 4.04
N PRO A 108 -23.62 11.22 5.33
CA PRO A 108 -22.49 11.89 5.96
C PRO A 108 -21.27 10.97 5.90
N ARG A 109 -20.12 11.53 5.51
CA ARG A 109 -18.86 10.79 5.47
C ARG A 109 -18.59 10.22 6.86
N VAL A 110 -18.42 8.90 6.96
CA VAL A 110 -18.08 8.23 8.22
C VAL A 110 -16.85 8.91 8.80
N LYS A 111 -17.01 9.59 9.94
CA LYS A 111 -15.90 10.20 10.66
C LYS A 111 -14.97 9.08 11.09
N ARG A 112 -13.68 9.16 10.69
CA ARG A 112 -12.65 8.27 11.22
C ARG A 112 -12.66 8.43 12.74
N THR A 113 -13.09 7.40 13.47
CA THR A 113 -12.91 7.36 14.91
C THR A 113 -11.40 7.40 15.18
N ALA A 114 -10.96 8.34 16.02
CA ALA A 114 -9.55 8.49 16.40
C ALA A 114 -8.97 7.25 17.11
N GLU A 115 -9.82 6.27 17.43
CA GLU A 115 -9.51 5.08 18.19
C GLU A 115 -8.77 4.01 17.38
N SER A 116 -8.86 3.98 16.05
CA SER A 116 -8.09 3.03 15.23
C SER A 116 -6.77 3.65 14.76
N SER A 117 -5.95 4.11 15.69
CA SER A 117 -4.52 4.22 15.37
C SER A 117 -4.09 2.83 14.87
N ALA A 118 -3.49 2.75 13.68
CA ALA A 118 -3.11 1.47 13.05
C ALA A 118 -2.24 0.59 13.98
N LEU A 119 -1.64 1.21 14.99
CA LEU A 119 -0.87 0.59 16.07
C LEU A 119 -1.73 -0.22 17.05
N SER A 120 -2.98 0.17 17.33
CA SER A 120 -3.89 -0.55 18.25
C SER A 120 -4.24 -1.96 17.79
N LYS A 121 -4.06 -2.25 16.50
CA LYS A 121 -4.32 -3.55 15.87
C LYS A 121 -3.17 -4.56 16.04
N TYR A 122 -2.00 -4.11 16.50
CA TYR A 122 -0.86 -4.97 16.79
C TYR A 122 -0.97 -5.52 18.22
N PRO A 123 -0.52 -6.77 18.47
CA PRO A 123 -0.55 -7.33 19.81
C PRO A 123 0.21 -6.39 20.77
N PRO A 124 -0.27 -6.21 22.02
CA PRO A 124 0.29 -5.24 22.96
C PRO A 124 1.79 -5.43 23.19
N ASN A 125 2.28 -6.65 22.98
CA ASN A 125 3.67 -7.05 23.09
C ASN A 125 4.55 -6.43 21.99
N ALA A 126 4.06 -6.29 20.75
CA ALA A 126 4.81 -5.71 19.63
C ALA A 126 5.00 -4.20 19.80
N ILE A 127 3.97 -3.50 20.30
CA ILE A 127 4.02 -2.07 20.61
C ILE A 127 4.97 -1.80 21.78
N ARG A 128 4.95 -2.67 22.81
CA ARG A 128 5.92 -2.62 23.93
C ARG A 128 7.34 -2.82 23.45
N LEU A 129 7.58 -3.74 22.52
CA LEU A 129 8.90 -3.98 21.94
C LEU A 129 9.40 -2.76 21.15
N TYR A 130 8.53 -2.18 20.31
CA TYR A 130 8.84 -0.96 19.57
C TYR A 130 9.13 0.22 20.50
N ARG A 131 8.30 0.45 21.52
CA ARG A 131 8.55 1.51 22.53
C ARG A 131 9.83 1.25 23.32
N ARG A 132 10.10 0.01 23.74
CA ARG A 132 11.33 -0.33 24.49
C ARG A 132 12.56 -0.12 23.61
N ASN A 133 12.52 -0.56 22.36
CA ASN A 133 13.62 -0.40 21.41
C ASN A 133 13.81 1.07 21.00
N MET A 134 12.73 1.86 20.89
CA MET A 134 12.78 3.29 20.60
C MET A 134 13.31 4.10 21.80
N VAL A 135 12.90 3.77 23.02
CA VAL A 135 13.46 4.38 24.25
C VAL A 135 14.94 4.03 24.39
N THR A 136 15.33 2.79 24.10
CA THR A 136 16.77 2.44 24.08
C THR A 136 17.50 3.17 22.96
N MET A 137 16.94 3.28 21.75
CA MET A 137 17.58 3.97 20.63
C MET A 137 17.76 5.47 20.91
N VAL A 138 16.75 6.13 21.49
CA VAL A 138 16.83 7.54 21.92
C VAL A 138 17.84 7.72 23.07
N ALA A 139 17.88 6.79 24.03
CA ALA A 139 18.85 6.81 25.12
C ALA A 139 20.30 6.58 24.61
N PHE A 140 20.50 5.65 23.66
CA PHE A 140 21.80 5.39 23.05
C PHE A 140 22.25 6.54 22.14
N SER A 141 21.34 7.23 21.44
CA SER A 141 21.68 8.43 20.65
C SER A 141 21.95 9.67 21.52
N ALA A 142 21.28 9.81 22.66
CA ALA A 142 21.54 10.90 23.59
C ALA A 142 22.85 10.70 24.37
N ALA A 143 23.18 9.45 24.70
CA ALA A 143 24.42 9.11 25.38
C ALA A 143 25.65 9.33 24.48
N SER A 144 25.58 9.07 23.16
CA SER A 144 26.78 9.13 22.30
C SER A 144 27.35 10.55 22.14
N VAL A 145 26.52 11.58 22.10
CA VAL A 145 27.01 12.98 21.99
C VAL A 145 27.47 13.50 23.36
N GLY A 146 26.73 13.17 24.42
CA GLY A 146 27.04 13.63 25.79
C GLY A 146 28.35 13.03 26.35
N THR A 147 28.59 11.72 26.15
CA THR A 147 29.83 11.09 26.63
C THR A 147 31.05 11.46 25.78
N ALA A 148 30.89 11.68 24.48
CA ALA A 148 31.99 12.15 23.64
C ALA A 148 32.44 13.57 24.03
N ALA A 149 31.51 14.48 24.32
CA ALA A 149 31.83 15.83 24.79
C ALA A 149 32.54 15.82 26.16
N LEU A 150 32.07 15.00 27.11
CA LEU A 150 32.72 14.85 28.43
C LEU A 150 34.09 14.18 28.36
N LEU A 151 34.29 13.21 27.44
CA LEU A 151 35.60 12.60 27.21
C LEU A 151 36.57 13.56 26.52
N LEU A 152 36.09 14.39 25.59
CA LEU A 152 36.92 15.44 24.96
C LEU A 152 37.31 16.52 25.98
N LEU A 153 36.40 16.92 26.87
CA LEU A 153 36.66 17.90 27.94
C LEU A 153 37.68 17.41 28.98
N ASN A 154 37.83 16.10 29.17
CA ASN A 154 38.80 15.53 30.12
C ASN A 154 40.11 15.05 29.44
N SER A 155 40.26 15.27 28.14
CA SER A 155 41.48 14.90 27.41
C SER A 155 42.61 15.91 27.63
N ALA A 156 43.85 15.43 27.73
CA ALA A 156 45.04 16.27 27.91
C ALA A 156 45.21 17.30 26.77
N LEU A 157 44.77 16.95 25.55
CA LEU A 157 44.79 17.81 24.37
C LEU A 157 43.96 19.09 24.54
N PHE A 158 42.83 19.03 25.26
CA PHE A 158 42.00 20.21 25.50
C PHE A 158 42.63 21.15 26.55
N ARG A 159 43.33 20.59 27.56
CA ARG A 159 44.07 21.37 28.56
C ARG A 159 45.27 22.10 27.94
N GLU A 160 45.98 21.45 27.01
CA GLU A 160 47.07 22.10 26.26
C GLU A 160 46.55 23.23 25.36
N TRP A 161 45.43 23.03 24.67
CA TRP A 161 44.81 24.08 23.85
C TRP A 161 44.37 25.32 24.66
N LEU A 162 43.78 25.11 25.85
CA LEU A 162 43.43 26.21 26.77
C LEU A 162 44.67 26.95 27.27
N SER A 163 45.78 26.25 27.52
CA SER A 163 47.04 26.89 27.93
C SER A 163 47.69 27.68 26.79
N SER A 164 47.50 27.24 25.54
CA SER A 164 48.02 27.90 24.33
C SER A 164 47.26 29.18 23.95
N THR A 165 46.02 29.34 24.40
CA THR A 165 45.16 30.49 24.06
C THR A 165 45.16 31.58 25.13
N GLY A 166 45.84 31.38 26.26
CA GLY A 166 45.98 32.34 27.36
C GLY A 166 47.12 33.37 27.21
N HIS A 167 47.85 33.38 26.09
CA HIS A 167 48.79 34.46 25.75
C HIS A 167 48.46 35.04 24.37
N ARG A 168 47.40 35.86 24.33
CA ARG A 168 47.32 37.09 23.52
C ARG A 168 46.13 37.93 23.94
#